data_AF-A0A966MD17-F1
#
_entry.id   AF-A0A966MD17-F1
#
_cell.length_a   1.000
_cell.length_b   1.000
_cell.length_c   1.000
_cell.angle_alpha   90.00
_cell.angle_beta   90.00
_cell.angle_gamma   90.00
#
_symmetry.space_group_name_H-M   'P 1'
#
loop_
_entity.id
_entity.type
_entity.pdbx_description
1 polymer ?
#
loop_
_entity_poly.entity_id
_entity_poly.type
_entity_poly.pdbx_seq_one_letter_code
_entity_poly.pdbx_strand_id
1 'polypeptide(L)'
;QLLELVKSLATSHSDGLLDSREFTPPKAFDLILLGASTGGPEAVKQIIGQLKTNMPPILIVLHMQPEFVERYCERLKRITPLKVIRFIEHQKISPNSIYIAAGSNHMEISKTGSDYFLNKGNKSKINGHCPSVDVLFKSAAKIYDTKILAVLLTGMYFINIQIMRLKLGNLACHYLYNCLLKNLAVFLDL
;
A
#
# COMPACT_ATOMS: atom_id res chain seq x y z
N GLN A 1 12.92 2.67 -8.74
CA GLN A 1 11.99 3.75 -9.14
C GLN A 1 11.12 4.17 -7.96
N LEU A 2 10.05 3.44 -7.61
CA LEU A 2 9.15 3.83 -6.51
C LEU A 2 9.89 4.06 -5.17
N LEU A 3 10.77 3.15 -4.76
CA LEU A 3 11.54 3.31 -3.52
C LEU A 3 12.36 4.62 -3.50
N GLU A 4 12.97 5.00 -4.62
CA GLU A 4 13.77 6.23 -4.71
C GLU A 4 12.88 7.48 -4.68
N LEU A 5 11.72 7.45 -5.33
CA LEU A 5 10.73 8.52 -5.24
C LEU A 5 10.23 8.71 -3.81
N VAL A 6 9.90 7.61 -3.15
CA VAL A 6 9.38 7.64 -1.78
C VAL A 6 10.46 8.13 -0.79
N LYS A 7 11.72 7.72 -0.96
CA LYS A 7 12.86 8.28 -0.20
C LYS A 7 13.03 9.77 -0.44
N SER A 8 13.02 10.21 -1.70
CA SER A 8 13.17 11.62 -2.07
C SER A 8 12.09 12.49 -1.43
N LEU A 9 10.85 12.03 -1.41
CA LEU A 9 9.73 12.75 -0.80
C LEU A 9 9.77 12.71 0.74
N ALA A 10 10.36 11.68 1.34
CA ALA A 10 10.57 11.62 2.77
C ALA A 10 11.72 12.54 3.24
N THR A 11 12.77 12.70 2.42
CA THR A 11 13.91 13.59 2.74
C THR A 11 13.59 15.08 2.66
N SER A 12 12.55 15.49 1.91
CA SER A 12 12.16 16.92 1.82
C SER A 12 11.40 17.43 3.05
N HIS A 13 11.04 16.56 4.00
CA HIS A 13 10.28 16.90 5.20
C HIS A 13 10.89 16.20 6.44
N SER A 14 11.99 16.75 6.95
CA SER A 14 12.70 16.20 8.12
C SER A 14 11.97 16.51 9.44
N ASP A 15 11.47 15.47 10.10
CA ASP A 15 11.67 15.21 11.55
C ASP A 15 11.10 13.87 12.07
N GLY A 16 10.77 12.92 11.19
CA GLY A 16 10.23 11.61 11.62
C GLY A 16 10.95 10.41 11.00
N LEU A 17 11.88 9.81 11.75
CA LEU A 17 12.26 8.39 11.73
C LEU A 17 12.31 7.67 10.36
N LEU A 18 13.24 8.09 9.50
CA LEU A 18 13.91 7.11 8.64
C LEU A 18 15.08 6.54 9.43
N ASP A 19 14.88 5.39 10.08
CA ASP A 19 16.01 4.54 10.47
C ASP A 19 16.56 3.87 9.20
N SER A 20 17.31 4.65 8.43
CA SER A 20 17.86 4.26 7.14
C SER A 20 19.18 3.47 7.27
N ARG A 21 19.58 3.06 8.48
CA ARG A 21 20.99 2.69 8.74
C ARG A 21 21.39 1.26 8.39
N GLU A 22 20.47 0.35 8.05
CA GLU A 22 20.86 -1.01 7.60
C GLU A 22 19.93 -1.58 6.50
N PHE A 23 19.41 -0.75 5.60
CA PHE A 23 18.45 -1.20 4.60
C PHE A 23 19.06 -1.42 3.20
N THR A 24 19.28 -2.69 2.83
CA THR A 24 19.62 -3.10 1.44
C THR A 24 18.39 -3.72 0.78
N PRO A 25 17.68 -3.02 -0.14
CA PRO A 25 16.51 -3.57 -0.80
C PRO A 25 16.86 -4.79 -1.66
N PRO A 26 15.94 -5.76 -1.79
CA PRO A 26 16.09 -6.79 -2.81
C PRO A 26 16.10 -6.17 -4.22
N LYS A 27 16.77 -6.84 -5.18
CA LYS A 27 16.84 -6.37 -6.58
C LYS A 27 15.48 -6.15 -7.25
N ALA A 28 14.44 -6.88 -6.81
CA ALA A 28 13.07 -6.77 -7.32
C ALA A 28 12.05 -7.11 -6.23
N PHE A 29 10.87 -6.50 -6.35
CA PHE A 29 9.68 -6.79 -5.55
C PHE A 29 8.62 -7.45 -6.43
N ASP A 30 7.84 -8.36 -5.85
CA ASP A 30 6.75 -9.05 -6.53
C ASP A 30 5.45 -8.23 -6.45
N LEU A 31 5.27 -7.46 -5.37
CA LEU A 31 4.09 -6.63 -5.11
C LEU A 31 4.47 -5.36 -4.36
N ILE A 32 3.68 -4.31 -4.55
CA ILE A 32 3.75 -3.06 -3.79
C ILE A 32 2.39 -2.81 -3.13
N LEU A 33 2.37 -2.52 -1.84
CA LEU A 33 1.18 -2.11 -1.09
C LEU A 33 1.33 -0.66 -0.66
N LEU A 34 0.30 0.15 -0.86
CA LEU A 34 0.24 1.54 -0.43
C LEU A 34 -1.01 1.74 0.45
N GLY A 35 -0.82 2.30 1.64
CA GLY A 35 -1.91 2.76 2.49
C GLY A 35 -1.82 4.27 2.70
N ALA A 36 -2.92 5.00 2.62
CA ALA A 36 -2.91 6.44 2.91
C ALA A 36 -4.25 6.98 3.44
N SER A 37 -4.18 8.09 4.18
CA SER A 37 -5.33 8.83 4.73
C SER A 37 -5.26 10.33 4.35
N THR A 38 -5.38 11.27 5.29
CA THR A 38 -5.28 12.73 5.04
C THR A 38 -4.00 13.11 4.31
N GLY A 39 -4.12 13.91 3.23
CA GLY A 39 -2.99 14.28 2.35
C GLY A 39 -2.48 13.15 1.43
N GLY A 40 -2.84 11.90 1.74
CA GLY A 40 -2.46 10.69 1.02
C GLY A 40 -2.80 10.69 -0.48
N PRO A 41 -4.02 11.09 -0.91
CA PRO A 41 -4.36 11.15 -2.32
C PRO A 41 -3.43 12.06 -3.14
N GLU A 42 -2.93 13.14 -2.56
CA GLU A 42 -2.01 14.04 -3.25
C GLU A 42 -0.60 13.43 -3.33
N ALA A 43 -0.11 12.84 -2.23
CA ALA A 43 1.17 12.13 -2.21
C ALA A 43 1.18 10.94 -3.20
N VAL A 44 0.13 10.12 -3.20
CA VAL A 44 -0.02 9.01 -4.15
C VAL A 44 -0.03 9.54 -5.59
N LYS A 45 -0.74 10.63 -5.87
CA LYS A 45 -0.74 11.23 -7.21
C LYS A 45 0.67 11.65 -7.64
N GLN A 46 1.45 12.28 -6.77
CA GLN A 46 2.83 12.69 -7.05
C GLN A 46 3.76 11.49 -7.30
N ILE A 47 3.64 10.43 -6.49
CA ILE A 47 4.43 9.20 -6.66
C ILE A 47 4.06 8.51 -7.96
N ILE A 48 2.77 8.23 -8.16
CA ILE A 48 2.26 7.46 -9.30
C ILE A 48 2.48 8.19 -10.63
N GLY A 49 2.37 9.53 -10.64
CA GLY A 49 2.61 10.35 -11.84
C GLY A 49 4.05 10.33 -12.35
N GLN A 50 5.01 9.91 -11.52
CA GLN A 50 6.41 9.80 -11.88
C GLN A 50 6.84 8.37 -12.21
N LEU A 51 5.95 7.38 -12.04
CA LEU A 51 6.25 5.99 -12.36
C LEU A 51 6.27 5.74 -13.86
N LYS A 52 7.24 4.96 -14.31
CA LYS A 52 7.31 4.41 -15.67
C LYS A 52 6.74 2.99 -15.70
N THR A 53 6.74 2.37 -16.88
CA THR A 53 6.39 0.97 -17.07
C THR A 53 7.44 0.02 -16.46
N ASN A 54 7.17 -1.28 -16.54
CA ASN A 54 7.92 -2.36 -15.88
C ASN A 54 7.85 -2.31 -14.34
N MET A 55 6.64 -2.05 -13.83
CA MET A 55 6.36 -2.02 -12.40
C MET A 55 5.67 -3.30 -11.95
N PRO A 56 6.03 -3.85 -10.77
CA PRO A 56 5.19 -4.84 -10.11
C PRO A 56 3.78 -4.27 -9.85
N PRO A 57 2.78 -5.12 -9.62
CA PRO A 57 1.44 -4.66 -9.30
C PRO A 57 1.44 -3.82 -8.01
N ILE A 58 0.66 -2.74 -8.03
CA ILE A 58 0.53 -1.80 -6.92
C ILE A 58 -0.89 -1.87 -6.37
N LEU A 59 -1.04 -2.16 -5.08
CA LEU A 59 -2.33 -2.27 -4.40
C LEU A 59 -2.48 -1.11 -3.43
N ILE A 60 -3.54 -0.34 -3.55
CA ILE A 60 -3.72 0.91 -2.81
C ILE A 60 -5.03 0.87 -2.02
N VAL A 61 -4.93 1.16 -0.71
CA VAL A 61 -6.08 1.53 0.12
C VAL A 61 -5.95 3.00 0.50
N LEU A 62 -6.97 3.78 0.15
CA LEU A 62 -7.10 5.18 0.54
C LEU A 62 -8.33 5.30 1.45
N HIS A 63 -8.18 5.96 2.60
CA HIS A 63 -9.32 6.33 3.44
C HIS A 63 -10.07 7.52 2.81
N MET A 64 -10.83 7.21 1.76
CA MET A 64 -11.60 8.14 0.94
C MET A 64 -13.04 7.64 0.84
N GLN A 65 -14.02 8.55 0.82
CA GLN A 65 -15.41 8.14 0.63
C GLN A 65 -15.62 7.47 -0.75
N PRO A 66 -16.48 6.44 -0.87
CA PRO A 66 -16.62 5.65 -2.10
C PRO A 66 -16.90 6.47 -3.36
N GLU A 67 -17.64 7.57 -3.24
CA GLU A 67 -18.09 8.43 -4.34
C GLU A 67 -16.94 9.22 -4.98
N PHE A 68 -15.81 9.38 -4.26
CA PHE A 68 -14.63 10.07 -4.78
C PHE A 68 -13.62 9.13 -5.42
N VAL A 69 -13.65 7.84 -5.09
CA VAL A 69 -12.65 6.86 -5.57
C VAL A 69 -12.67 6.74 -7.09
N GLU A 70 -13.86 6.77 -7.71
CA GLU A 70 -13.97 6.71 -9.17
C GLU A 70 -13.30 7.90 -9.86
N ARG A 71 -13.61 9.13 -9.41
CA ARG A 71 -12.96 10.35 -9.92
C ARG A 71 -11.46 10.34 -9.69
N TYR A 72 -11.02 9.79 -8.55
CA TYR A 72 -9.61 9.66 -8.23
C TYR A 72 -8.89 8.69 -9.18
N CYS A 73 -9.47 7.51 -9.45
CA CYS A 73 -8.96 6.56 -10.44
C CYS A 73 -8.83 7.20 -11.83
N GLU A 74 -9.85 7.93 -12.29
CA GLU A 74 -9.81 8.65 -13.57
C GLU A 74 -8.69 9.68 -13.63
N ARG A 75 -8.43 10.38 -12.52
CA ARG A 75 -7.32 11.33 -12.46
C ARG A 75 -5.97 10.64 -12.55
N LEU A 76 -5.80 9.49 -11.90
CA LEU A 76 -4.56 8.73 -11.98
C LEU A 76 -4.31 8.17 -13.39
N LYS A 77 -5.34 7.67 -14.08
CA LYS A 77 -5.23 7.17 -15.47
C LYS A 77 -4.61 8.20 -16.43
N ARG A 78 -4.82 9.49 -16.17
CA ARG A 78 -4.31 10.59 -17.02
C ARG A 78 -2.84 10.92 -16.78
N ILE A 79 -2.26 10.49 -15.66
CA ILE A 79 -0.91 10.91 -15.25
C ILE A 79 0.08 9.75 -15.18
N THR A 80 -0.36 8.51 -15.37
CA THR A 80 0.51 7.32 -15.28
C THR A 80 0.35 6.42 -16.50
N PRO A 81 1.43 5.81 -16.99
CA PRO A 81 1.35 4.81 -18.06
C PRO A 81 0.86 3.44 -17.54
N LEU A 82 0.67 3.27 -16.23
CA LEU A 82 0.22 2.02 -15.62
C LEU A 82 -1.31 1.86 -15.72
N LYS A 83 -1.78 0.62 -15.80
CA LYS A 83 -3.22 0.32 -15.87
C LYS A 83 -3.88 0.55 -14.50
N VAL A 84 -4.65 1.64 -14.35
CA VAL A 84 -5.38 1.93 -13.11
C VAL A 84 -6.75 1.25 -13.12
N ILE A 85 -7.00 0.43 -12.10
CA ILE A 85 -8.18 -0.41 -11.96
C ILE A 85 -8.81 -0.16 -10.61
N ARG A 86 -10.12 0.12 -10.61
CA ARG A 86 -10.92 0.17 -9.40
C ARG A 86 -11.29 -1.25 -9.00
N PHE A 87 -10.84 -1.70 -7.84
CA PHE A 87 -11.16 -3.03 -7.33
C PHE A 87 -12.57 -3.05 -6.72
N ILE A 88 -13.41 -3.98 -7.16
CA ILE A 88 -14.80 -4.14 -6.70
C ILE A 88 -15.06 -5.56 -6.18
N GLU A 89 -14.55 -6.56 -6.90
CA GLU A 89 -14.71 -7.97 -6.60
C GLU A 89 -13.57 -8.80 -7.19
N HIS A 90 -13.59 -10.10 -6.94
CA HIS A 90 -12.50 -11.04 -7.23
C HIS A 90 -11.86 -10.81 -8.61
N GLN A 91 -10.54 -10.62 -8.64
CA GLN A 91 -9.80 -10.44 -9.89
C GLN A 91 -8.33 -10.83 -9.78
N LYS A 92 -7.82 -11.42 -10.86
CA LYS A 92 -6.40 -11.72 -11.02
C LYS A 92 -5.59 -10.43 -11.12
N ILE A 93 -4.46 -10.40 -10.42
CA ILE A 93 -3.53 -9.28 -10.38
C ILE A 93 -2.54 -9.42 -11.54
N SER A 94 -2.34 -8.35 -12.28
CA SER A 94 -1.41 -8.28 -13.40
C SER A 94 -0.28 -7.28 -13.12
N PRO A 95 0.95 -7.51 -13.62
CA PRO A 95 2.00 -6.50 -13.61
C PRO A 95 1.57 -5.20 -14.31
N ASN A 96 2.33 -4.12 -14.10
CA ASN A 96 2.06 -2.79 -14.67
C ASN A 96 0.65 -2.26 -14.39
N SER A 97 0.06 -2.67 -13.27
CA SER A 97 -1.31 -2.32 -12.89
C SER A 97 -1.34 -1.73 -11.48
N ILE A 98 -2.24 -0.77 -11.29
CA ILE A 98 -2.55 -0.14 -10.01
C ILE A 98 -3.99 -0.51 -9.67
N TYR A 99 -4.19 -1.13 -8.52
CA TYR A 99 -5.50 -1.51 -8.01
C TYR A 99 -5.86 -0.66 -6.81
N ILE A 100 -7.00 0.00 -6.87
CA ILE A 100 -7.47 0.88 -5.80
C ILE A 100 -8.71 0.27 -5.18
N ALA A 101 -8.64 -0.01 -3.87
CA ALA A 101 -9.79 -0.47 -3.10
C ALA A 101 -10.91 0.57 -3.18
N ALA A 102 -12.11 0.12 -3.58
CA ALA A 102 -13.27 0.96 -3.67
C ALA A 102 -14.48 0.33 -2.97
N GLY A 103 -15.48 1.17 -2.69
CA GLY A 103 -16.74 0.74 -2.09
C GLY A 103 -16.63 0.57 -0.57
N SER A 104 -17.55 -0.23 -0.03
CA SER A 104 -17.74 -0.41 1.41
C SER A 104 -17.20 -1.75 1.94
N ASN A 105 -16.28 -2.38 1.23
CA ASN A 105 -15.73 -3.70 1.58
C ASN A 105 -14.21 -3.63 1.64
N HIS A 106 -13.60 -4.51 2.42
CA HIS A 106 -12.15 -4.64 2.41
C HIS A 106 -11.62 -5.24 1.11
N MET A 107 -10.38 -4.87 0.79
CA MET A 107 -9.59 -5.48 -0.27
C MET A 107 -8.57 -6.40 0.40
N GLU A 108 -8.65 -7.69 0.07
CA GLU A 108 -7.72 -8.72 0.54
C GLU A 108 -6.93 -9.27 -0.63
N ILE A 109 -5.72 -9.75 -0.38
CA ILE A 109 -4.91 -10.44 -1.39
C ILE A 109 -4.72 -11.91 -1.02
N SER A 110 -4.78 -12.78 -2.03
CA SER A 110 -4.38 -14.18 -1.94
C SER A 110 -3.41 -14.55 -3.06
N LYS A 111 -2.76 -15.71 -2.92
CA LYS A 111 -1.88 -16.31 -3.92
C LYS A 111 -2.32 -17.74 -4.18
N THR A 112 -2.49 -18.10 -5.45
CA THR A 112 -2.79 -19.47 -5.89
C THR A 112 -1.75 -19.87 -6.92
N GLY A 113 -0.88 -20.83 -6.58
CA GLY A 113 0.30 -21.14 -7.39
C GLY A 113 1.24 -19.93 -7.50
N SER A 114 1.53 -19.50 -8.72
CA SER A 114 2.33 -18.29 -8.99
C SER A 114 1.50 -17.01 -9.14
N ASP A 115 0.18 -17.12 -9.19
CA ASP A 115 -0.72 -16.00 -9.48
C ASP A 115 -1.25 -15.36 -8.20
N TYR A 116 -1.40 -14.03 -8.22
CA TYR A 116 -2.04 -13.28 -7.14
C TYR A 116 -3.46 -12.87 -7.52
N PHE A 117 -4.34 -12.81 -6.53
CA PHE A 117 -5.73 -12.43 -6.69
C PHE A 117 -6.12 -11.41 -5.62
N LEU A 118 -6.93 -10.43 -6.00
CA LEU A 118 -7.65 -9.60 -5.04
C LEU A 118 -9.00 -10.23 -4.74
N ASN A 119 -9.41 -10.20 -3.49
CA ASN A 119 -10.65 -10.74 -2.99
C ASN A 119 -11.41 -9.69 -2.20
N LYS A 120 -12.74 -9.75 -2.30
CA LYS A 120 -13.64 -8.88 -1.56
C LYS A 120 -13.74 -9.42 -0.13
N GLY A 121 -13.20 -8.67 0.82
CA GLY A 121 -13.34 -8.96 2.25
C GLY A 121 -14.69 -8.51 2.80
N ASN A 122 -14.86 -8.62 4.11
CA ASN A 122 -16.08 -8.20 4.78
C ASN A 122 -16.24 -6.65 4.80
N LYS A 123 -17.39 -6.18 5.30
CA LYS A 123 -17.71 -4.75 5.42
C LYS A 123 -17.50 -4.17 6.82
N SER A 124 -17.13 -5.00 7.80
CA SER A 124 -17.01 -4.53 9.18
C SER A 124 -15.83 -3.58 9.31
N LYS A 125 -16.04 -2.38 9.84
CA LYS A 125 -14.95 -1.40 10.00
C LYS A 125 -13.85 -1.96 10.89
N ILE A 126 -12.60 -1.78 10.47
CA ILE A 126 -11.41 -2.04 11.28
C ILE A 126 -10.77 -0.68 11.55
N ASN A 127 -10.61 -0.33 12.83
CA ASN A 127 -10.13 0.98 13.26
C ASN A 127 -10.94 2.13 12.65
N GLY A 128 -12.27 1.97 12.57
CA GLY A 128 -13.17 2.99 12.00
C GLY A 128 -13.24 3.04 10.47
N HIS A 129 -12.41 2.26 9.75
CA HIS A 129 -12.29 2.34 8.30
C HIS A 129 -12.70 1.06 7.57
N CYS A 130 -13.34 1.22 6.40
CA CYS A 130 -13.56 0.18 5.41
C CYS A 130 -13.62 0.84 4.02
N PRO A 131 -12.70 0.54 3.08
CA PRO A 131 -11.58 -0.40 3.19
C PRO A 131 -10.53 0.03 4.23
N SER A 132 -9.76 -0.93 4.75
CA SER A 132 -8.76 -0.71 5.82
C SER A 132 -7.41 -1.18 5.31
N VAL A 133 -6.39 -0.35 5.53
CA VAL A 133 -4.98 -0.67 5.18
C VAL A 133 -4.53 -1.94 5.90
N ASP A 134 -4.93 -2.09 7.17
CA ASP A 134 -4.54 -3.24 7.99
C ASP A 134 -5.02 -4.55 7.39
N VAL A 135 -6.22 -4.58 6.80
CA VAL A 135 -6.78 -5.80 6.20
C VAL A 135 -6.00 -6.21 4.95
N LEU A 136 -5.65 -5.25 4.09
CA LEU A 136 -4.78 -5.50 2.94
C LEU A 136 -3.41 -6.02 3.40
N PHE A 137 -2.80 -5.34 4.38
CA PHE A 137 -1.43 -5.68 4.82
C PHE A 137 -1.40 -7.02 5.55
N LYS A 138 -2.40 -7.32 6.39
CA LYS A 138 -2.53 -8.61 7.08
C LYS A 138 -2.79 -9.77 6.12
N SER A 139 -3.60 -9.58 5.08
CA SER A 139 -3.82 -10.63 4.07
C SER A 139 -2.54 -10.87 3.26
N ALA A 140 -1.82 -9.81 2.88
CA ALA A 140 -0.53 -9.92 2.21
C ALA A 140 0.53 -10.62 3.07
N ALA A 141 0.56 -10.35 4.38
CA ALA A 141 1.49 -10.98 5.33
C ALA A 141 1.34 -12.50 5.43
N LYS A 142 0.18 -13.05 5.04
CA LYS A 142 -0.08 -14.50 5.01
C LYS A 142 0.49 -15.19 3.76
N ILE A 143 0.96 -14.42 2.77
CA ILE A 143 1.48 -14.95 1.51
C ILE A 143 2.98 -15.24 1.66
N TYR A 144 3.34 -16.52 1.54
CA TYR A 144 4.73 -16.96 1.61
C TYR A 144 5.52 -16.70 0.31
N ASP A 145 6.84 -16.66 0.45
CA ASP A 145 7.82 -16.52 -0.65
C ASP A 145 7.47 -15.40 -1.63
N THR A 146 7.14 -14.24 -1.07
CA THR A 146 6.75 -13.05 -1.82
C THR A 146 7.45 -11.84 -1.25
N LYS A 147 8.15 -11.09 -2.11
CA LYS A 147 8.86 -9.86 -1.74
C LYS A 147 7.90 -8.70 -1.89
N ILE A 148 7.46 -8.14 -0.76
CA ILE A 148 6.47 -7.07 -0.74
C ILE A 148 7.12 -5.77 -0.26
N LEU A 149 6.90 -4.70 -1.00
CA LEU A 149 7.18 -3.34 -0.55
C LEU A 149 5.88 -2.75 0.00
N ALA A 150 5.80 -2.49 1.30
CA ALA A 150 4.68 -1.79 1.89
C ALA A 150 5.06 -0.32 2.18
N VAL A 151 4.17 0.60 1.88
CA VAL A 151 4.38 2.03 2.17
C VAL A 151 3.13 2.57 2.82
N LEU A 152 3.31 3.25 3.94
CA LEU A 152 2.24 3.93 4.66
C LEU A 152 2.47 5.43 4.56
N LEU A 153 1.56 6.12 3.88
CA LEU A 153 1.62 7.56 3.70
C LEU A 153 0.73 8.21 4.77
N THR A 154 1.34 8.92 5.72
CA THR A 154 0.66 9.47 6.90
C THR A 154 0.70 11.00 6.89
N GLY A 155 -0.47 11.64 6.78
CA GLY A 155 -0.58 13.10 6.87
C GLY A 155 -0.03 13.83 5.65
N MET A 156 -0.27 15.15 5.60
CA MET A 156 0.09 16.03 4.48
C MET A 156 1.61 16.19 4.27
N TYR A 157 2.46 15.58 5.12
CA TYR A 157 3.91 15.85 5.16
C TYR A 157 4.82 14.68 5.58
N PHE A 158 4.32 13.50 6.00
CA PHE A 158 5.17 12.40 6.48
C PHE A 158 4.95 11.11 5.70
N ILE A 159 6.04 10.53 5.19
CA ILE A 159 6.02 9.29 4.43
C ILE A 159 6.77 8.22 5.23
N ASN A 160 6.06 7.19 5.68
CA ASN A 160 6.64 6.05 6.36
C ASN A 160 6.82 4.88 5.38
N ILE A 161 8.06 4.43 5.19
CA ILE A 161 8.39 3.31 4.30
C ILE A 161 8.63 2.07 5.17
N GLN A 162 7.87 0.99 4.95
CA GLN A 162 8.08 -0.25 5.69
C GLN A 162 8.25 -1.44 4.73
N ILE A 163 9.46 -1.99 4.69
CA ILE A 163 9.77 -3.04 3.71
C ILE A 163 9.56 -4.39 4.36
N MET A 164 8.57 -5.12 3.86
CA MET A 164 8.15 -6.40 4.42
C MET A 164 8.72 -7.54 3.58
N ARG A 165 9.84 -8.09 4.04
CA ARG A 165 10.35 -9.35 3.49
C ARG A 165 9.67 -10.52 4.21
N LEU A 166 8.60 -11.04 3.61
CA LEU A 166 7.91 -12.21 4.15
C LEU A 166 8.74 -13.47 3.79
N LYS A 167 9.58 -13.91 4.72
CA LYS A 167 10.19 -15.24 4.73
C LYS A 167 9.59 -16.05 5.88
N LEU A 168 9.34 -17.33 5.61
CA LEU A 168 8.68 -18.34 6.43
C LEU A 168 8.89 -18.28 7.96
N GLY A 169 7.83 -18.64 8.68
CA GLY A 169 7.84 -19.19 10.04
C GLY A 169 7.39 -18.20 11.11
N ASN A 170 6.24 -18.49 11.75
CA ASN A 170 5.58 -17.99 12.98
C ASN A 170 6.05 -16.73 13.76
N LEU A 171 7.26 -16.19 13.57
CA LEU A 171 7.80 -15.01 14.27
C LEU A 171 7.67 -13.69 13.48
N ALA A 172 7.63 -13.71 12.15
CA ALA A 172 7.66 -12.46 11.35
C ALA A 172 6.38 -11.62 11.44
N CYS A 173 5.24 -12.23 11.77
CA CYS A 173 3.96 -11.53 11.94
C CYS A 173 3.96 -10.61 13.18
N HIS A 174 4.82 -10.90 14.17
CA HIS A 174 4.89 -10.15 15.43
C HIS A 174 5.62 -8.80 15.31
N TYR A 175 6.58 -8.70 14.38
CA TYR A 175 7.31 -7.44 14.13
C TYR A 175 6.46 -6.43 13.34
N LEU A 176 5.63 -6.95 12.44
CA LEU A 176 4.57 -6.21 11.75
C LEU A 176 3.61 -5.57 12.77
N TYR A 177 3.17 -6.35 13.77
CA TYR A 177 2.24 -5.89 14.81
C TYR A 177 2.85 -4.84 15.76
N ASN A 178 4.10 -5.05 16.20
CA ASN A 178 4.78 -4.10 17.10
C ASN A 178 5.26 -2.82 16.41
N CYS A 179 5.73 -2.86 15.15
CA CYS A 179 6.12 -1.63 14.43
C CYS A 179 4.90 -0.81 14.00
N LEU A 180 3.79 -1.46 13.59
CA LEU A 180 2.55 -0.74 13.31
C LEU A 180 2.03 -0.08 14.58
N LEU A 181 1.90 -0.79 15.72
CA LEU A 181 1.31 -0.19 16.93
C LEU A 181 2.21 0.79 17.69
N LYS A 182 3.54 0.58 17.75
CA LYS A 182 4.41 1.46 18.55
C LYS A 182 4.55 2.87 17.98
N ASN A 183 4.32 3.06 16.67
CA ASN A 183 4.27 4.39 16.04
C ASN A 183 2.86 4.81 15.56
N LEU A 184 1.86 3.91 15.42
CA LEU A 184 0.46 4.33 15.21
C LEU A 184 -0.22 4.85 16.49
N ALA A 185 0.23 4.43 17.68
CA ALA A 185 -0.40 4.87 18.93
C ALA A 185 -0.26 6.37 19.21
N VAL A 186 0.53 7.11 18.41
CA VAL A 186 0.77 8.55 18.62
C VAL A 186 -0.10 9.46 17.73
N PHE A 187 -0.83 8.93 16.73
CA PHE A 187 -1.49 9.81 15.73
C PHE A 187 -2.95 9.44 15.41
N LEU A 188 -3.65 8.82 16.36
CA LEU A 188 -5.13 8.69 16.31
C LEU A 188 -5.87 9.84 17.01
N ASP A 189 -5.17 10.87 17.49
CA ASP A 189 -5.81 12.09 17.98
C ASP A 189 -5.95 13.11 16.84
N LEU A 190 -7.11 13.06 16.18
CA LEU A 190 -8.04 14.17 15.89
C LEU A 190 -9.27 13.66 15.13
#